data_AF-A0A503TJN9-F1
#
_entry.id   AF-A0A503TJN9-F1
#
_cell.length_a   1.000
_cell.length_b   1.000
_cell.length_c   1.000
_cell.angle_alpha   90.00
_cell.angle_beta   90.00
_cell.angle_gamma   90.00
#
_symmetry.space_group_name_H-M   'P 1'
#
loop_
_entity.id
_entity.type
_entity.pdbx_description
1 polymer ?
#
loop_
_entity_poly.entity_id
_entity_poly.type
_entity_poly.pdbx_seq_one_letter_code
_entity_poly.pdbx_strand_id
1 'polypeptide(L)'
;MVRTSLAVLVIDENRIRASVIEAGLREAGHQRVTVIHDVSGIARRIAEIEPDVIVIDLENPNRDMLENMFQLSRAVKRPIAMFVDRSDQASIEAAVDAGVSAYVVDGLRQERVKPILDMAISRFNAFSRMARELEEVRGELENRKVIDRAKGILMKSRGLSEEAAYTLLRKTAMNQNRKISDIAQSLVTAAGLLGPAEDE
;
A
#
# COMPACT_ATOMS: atom_id res chain seq x y z
N MET A 1 -0.87 -3.00 -23.61
CA MET A 1 0.22 -2.05 -23.87
C MET A 1 1.32 -2.33 -22.85
N VAL A 2 2.37 -3.05 -23.24
CA VAL A 2 3.47 -3.44 -22.34
C VAL A 2 4.25 -2.16 -22.02
N ARG A 3 4.34 -1.77 -20.75
CA ARG A 3 5.21 -0.65 -20.32
C ARG A 3 6.66 -1.09 -20.53
N THR A 4 7.26 -0.71 -21.65
CA THR A 4 8.57 -1.24 -22.10
C THR A 4 9.78 -0.62 -21.40
N SER A 5 9.60 0.26 -20.41
CA SER A 5 10.70 0.78 -19.60
C SER A 5 10.21 1.14 -18.20
N LEU A 6 10.60 0.34 -17.21
CA LEU A 6 10.38 0.61 -15.79
C LEU A 6 11.12 1.90 -15.41
N ALA A 7 10.44 2.87 -14.78
CA ALA A 7 11.16 3.93 -14.06
C ALA A 7 11.75 3.38 -12.77
N VAL A 8 13.07 3.42 -12.69
CA VAL A 8 13.83 3.06 -11.50
C VAL A 8 14.32 4.35 -10.85
N LEU A 9 14.01 4.53 -9.57
CA LEU A 9 14.63 5.56 -8.74
C LEU A 9 15.73 4.92 -7.91
N VAL A 10 16.97 5.41 -8.03
CA VAL A 10 18.11 5.00 -7.20
C VAL A 10 18.37 6.09 -6.18
N ILE A 11 18.46 5.70 -4.91
CA ILE A 11 18.80 6.57 -3.78
C ILE A 11 20.12 6.05 -3.19
N ASP A 12 21.18 6.83 -3.37
CA ASP A 12 22.52 6.48 -2.91
C ASP A 12 23.35 7.76 -2.74
N GLU A 13 23.82 8.02 -1.52
CA GLU A 13 24.63 9.19 -1.18
C GLU A 13 26.03 9.12 -1.83
N ASN A 14 26.52 7.92 -2.12
CA ASN A 14 27.81 7.69 -2.74
C ASN A 14 27.70 7.73 -4.27
N ARG A 15 28.17 8.83 -4.86
CA ARG A 15 28.11 9.06 -6.31
C ARG A 15 28.80 7.97 -7.15
N ILE A 16 29.88 7.37 -6.62
CA ILE A 16 30.62 6.33 -7.35
C ILE A 16 29.78 5.05 -7.41
N ARG A 17 29.24 4.60 -6.27
CA ARG A 17 28.35 3.44 -6.18
C ARG A 17 27.10 3.66 -7.03
N ALA A 18 26.46 4.82 -6.88
CA ALA A 18 25.28 5.19 -7.65
C ALA A 18 25.50 5.12 -9.16
N SER A 19 26.67 5.54 -9.65
CA SER A 19 27.03 5.44 -11.07
C SER A 19 27.17 3.99 -11.53
N VAL A 20 27.70 3.09 -10.69
CA VAL A 20 27.80 1.65 -10.98
C VAL A 20 26.41 1.01 -11.01
N ILE A 21 25.53 1.37 -10.07
CA ILE A 21 24.13 0.91 -10.02
C ILE A 21 23.39 1.36 -11.28
N GLU A 22 23.52 2.64 -11.64
CA GLU A 22 22.89 3.20 -12.82
C GLU A 22 23.35 2.50 -14.09
N ALA A 23 24.67 2.28 -14.24
CA ALA A 23 25.21 1.54 -15.38
C ALA A 23 24.66 0.10 -15.43
N GLY A 24 24.64 -0.60 -14.30
CA GLY A 24 24.09 -1.95 -14.20
C GLY A 24 22.62 -2.05 -14.57
N LEU A 25 21.81 -1.09 -14.12
CA LEU A 25 20.39 -1.00 -14.47
C LEU A 25 20.19 -0.72 -15.97
N ARG A 26 20.99 0.18 -16.55
CA ARG A 26 20.93 0.51 -17.98
C ARG A 26 21.32 -0.68 -18.86
N GLU A 27 22.38 -1.40 -18.51
CA GLU A 27 22.80 -2.63 -19.20
C GLU A 27 21.76 -3.74 -19.07
N ALA A 28 21.06 -3.83 -17.94
CA ALA A 28 19.93 -4.73 -17.74
C ALA A 28 18.67 -4.36 -18.56
N GLY A 29 18.69 -3.25 -19.30
CA GLY A 29 17.59 -2.79 -20.17
C GLY A 29 16.68 -1.73 -19.53
N HIS A 30 16.98 -1.26 -18.32
CA HIS A 30 16.23 -0.18 -17.68
C HIS A 30 16.76 1.19 -18.14
N GLN A 31 16.08 1.80 -19.10
CA GLN A 31 16.53 3.10 -19.67
C GLN A 31 16.11 4.32 -18.84
N ARG A 32 15.05 4.20 -18.02
CA ARG A 32 14.51 5.27 -17.17
C ARG A 32 15.06 5.18 -15.75
N VAL A 33 16.34 5.47 -15.57
CA VAL A 33 16.96 5.53 -14.24
C VAL A 33 17.10 6.98 -13.80
N THR A 34 16.59 7.31 -12.62
CA THR A 34 16.81 8.59 -11.95
C THR A 34 17.60 8.34 -10.68
N VAL A 35 18.68 9.08 -10.48
CA VAL A 35 19.55 8.94 -9.30
C VAL A 35 19.39 10.16 -8.41
N ILE A 36 19.22 9.93 -7.11
CA ILE A 36 19.20 10.95 -6.06
C ILE A 36 20.28 10.61 -5.04
N HIS A 37 21.06 11.62 -4.65
CA HIS A 37 22.14 11.48 -3.67
C HIS A 37 21.83 12.09 -2.31
N ASP A 38 20.65 12.67 -2.15
CA ASP A 38 20.20 13.29 -0.91
C ASP A 38 18.96 12.57 -0.40
N VAL A 39 19.03 12.10 0.84
CA VAL A 39 17.93 11.45 1.53
C VAL A 39 16.92 12.44 2.14
N SER A 40 17.20 13.74 2.08
CA SER A 40 16.28 14.79 2.50
C SER A 40 15.09 14.91 1.53
N GLY A 41 13.87 14.95 2.06
CA GLY A 41 12.66 15.15 1.26
C GLY A 41 12.34 14.03 0.25
N ILE A 42 12.87 12.81 0.43
CA ILE A 42 12.67 11.68 -0.48
C ILE A 42 11.18 11.46 -0.83
N ALA A 43 10.29 11.52 0.15
CA ALA A 43 8.86 11.28 -0.08
C ALA A 43 8.26 12.21 -1.14
N ARG A 44 8.63 13.50 -1.11
CA ARG A 44 8.19 14.48 -2.11
C ARG A 44 8.76 14.15 -3.49
N ARG A 45 10.04 13.80 -3.56
CA ARG A 45 10.70 13.43 -4.83
C ARG A 45 10.09 12.19 -5.44
N ILE A 46 9.76 11.18 -4.63
CA ILE A 46 9.05 9.98 -5.09
C ILE A 46 7.67 10.35 -5.67
N ALA A 47 6.94 11.26 -5.02
CA ALA A 47 5.64 11.71 -5.52
C ALA A 47 5.75 12.50 -6.83
N GLU A 48 6.82 13.27 -7.02
CA GLU A 48 7.07 14.03 -8.26
C GLU A 48 7.56 13.13 -9.42
N ILE A 49 8.42 12.14 -9.12
CA ILE A 49 9.03 11.26 -10.12
C ILE A 49 8.10 10.10 -10.51
N GLU A 50 7.23 9.68 -9.60
CA GLU A 50 6.35 8.51 -9.71
C GLU A 50 7.08 7.24 -10.23
N PRO A 51 8.15 6.78 -9.55
CA PRO A 51 8.90 5.63 -10.01
C PRO A 51 8.07 4.35 -9.94
N ASP A 52 8.38 3.39 -10.82
CA ASP A 52 7.78 2.07 -10.79
C ASP A 52 8.43 1.17 -9.74
N VAL A 53 9.71 1.41 -9.42
CA VAL A 53 10.48 0.70 -8.40
C VAL A 53 11.57 1.61 -7.84
N ILE A 54 11.89 1.44 -6.56
CA ILE A 54 12.90 2.22 -5.85
C ILE A 54 14.02 1.28 -5.39
N VAL A 55 15.26 1.68 -5.63
CA VAL A 55 16.48 1.05 -5.15
C VAL A 55 17.12 2.01 -4.14
N ILE A 56 17.36 1.53 -2.94
CA ILE A 56 18.02 2.29 -1.88
C ILE A 56 19.29 1.55 -1.52
N ASP A 57 20.44 2.19 -1.67
CA ASP A 57 21.73 1.65 -1.26
C ASP A 57 22.22 2.40 -0.03
N LEU A 58 22.45 1.67 1.06
CA LEU A 58 22.84 2.20 2.36
C LEU A 58 24.14 1.53 2.79
N GLU A 59 25.23 2.29 2.84
CA GLU A 59 26.54 1.74 3.21
C GLU A 59 26.58 1.28 4.68
N ASN A 60 26.45 2.22 5.63
CA ASN A 60 26.43 1.92 7.06
C ASN A 60 25.30 2.68 7.74
N PRO A 61 24.03 2.29 7.50
CA PRO A 61 22.90 2.99 8.10
C PRO A 61 22.86 2.72 9.61
N ASN A 62 22.61 3.77 10.39
CA ASN A 62 22.25 3.60 11.79
C ASN A 62 20.77 3.18 11.92
N ARG A 63 20.33 2.82 13.13
CA ARG A 63 18.95 2.38 13.38
C ARG A 63 17.92 3.45 13.03
N ASP A 64 18.22 4.71 13.32
CA ASP A 64 17.31 5.83 13.04
C ASP A 64 17.10 6.01 11.53
N MET A 65 18.16 5.85 10.72
CA MET A 65 18.07 5.91 9.27
C MET A 65 17.25 4.74 8.71
N LEU A 66 17.46 3.52 9.21
CA LEU A 66 16.66 2.37 8.80
C LEU A 66 15.18 2.56 9.13
N GLU A 67 14.86 3.02 10.34
CA GLU A 67 13.50 3.31 10.76
C GLU A 67 12.85 4.36 9.85
N ASN A 68 13.57 5.43 9.51
CA ASN A 68 13.09 6.43 8.56
C ASN A 68 12.78 5.82 7.18
N MET A 69 13.64 4.92 6.68
CA MET A 69 13.40 4.23 5.40
C MET A 69 12.22 3.24 5.48
N PHE A 70 11.98 2.63 6.64
CA PHE A 70 10.83 1.76 6.89
C PHE A 70 9.51 2.52 6.97
N GLN A 71 9.52 3.71 7.58
CA GLN A 71 8.35 4.59 7.54
C GLN A 71 8.05 5.06 6.12
N LEU A 72 9.10 5.38 5.35
CA LEU A 72 8.96 5.68 3.93
C LEU A 72 8.36 4.50 3.14
N SER A 73 8.83 3.27 3.37
CA SER A 73 8.32 2.10 2.63
C SER A 73 6.85 1.81 2.90
N ARG A 74 6.37 2.09 4.11
CA ARG A 74 4.95 1.97 4.46
C ARG A 74 4.08 3.04 3.80
N ALA A 75 4.60 4.27 3.70
CA ALA A 75 3.87 5.38 3.09
C ALA A 75 3.82 5.26 1.55
N VAL A 76 4.90 4.75 0.96
CA VAL A 76 5.04 4.66 -0.49
C VAL A 76 4.53 3.31 -0.98
N LYS A 77 3.45 3.30 -1.77
CA LYS A 77 2.91 2.09 -2.40
C LYS A 77 3.70 1.67 -3.64
N ARG A 78 5.02 1.51 -3.51
CA ARG A 78 5.93 1.08 -4.59
C ARG A 78 6.85 -0.05 -4.10
N PRO A 79 7.29 -0.95 -5.00
CA PRO A 79 8.33 -1.91 -4.67
C PRO A 79 9.63 -1.20 -4.30
N ILE A 80 10.21 -1.59 -3.16
CA ILE A 80 11.47 -1.05 -2.65
C ILE A 80 12.47 -2.19 -2.46
N ALA A 81 13.63 -2.08 -3.10
CA ALA A 81 14.79 -2.92 -2.86
C ALA A 81 15.84 -2.13 -2.09
N MET A 82 16.14 -2.56 -0.87
CA MET A 82 17.12 -1.93 0.01
C MET A 82 18.37 -2.81 0.11
N PHE A 83 19.52 -2.21 -0.14
CA PHE A 83 20.83 -2.84 -0.09
C PHE A 83 21.60 -2.24 1.08
N VAL A 84 22.20 -3.11 1.89
CA VAL A 84 22.97 -2.73 3.06
C VAL A 84 24.28 -3.51 3.11
N ASP A 85 25.38 -2.86 3.51
CA ASP A 85 26.67 -3.57 3.58
C ASP A 85 26.73 -4.45 4.84
N ARG A 86 26.11 -4.02 5.94
CA ARG A 86 25.99 -4.78 7.21
C ARG A 86 24.62 -4.60 7.85
N SER A 87 24.10 -5.67 8.44
CA SER A 87 22.83 -5.68 9.18
C SER A 87 22.88 -6.67 10.33
N ASP A 88 22.21 -6.36 11.43
CA ASP A 88 21.87 -7.34 12.47
C ASP A 88 20.58 -8.08 12.13
N GLN A 89 20.28 -9.17 12.84
CA GLN A 89 19.07 -9.97 12.62
C GLN A 89 17.79 -9.17 12.91
N ALA A 90 17.82 -8.30 13.92
CA ALA A 90 16.69 -7.46 14.29
C ALA A 90 16.28 -6.50 13.15
N SER A 91 17.26 -5.96 12.42
CA SER A 91 17.03 -5.07 11.28
C SER A 91 16.43 -5.83 10.08
N ILE A 92 16.80 -7.10 9.88
CA ILE A 92 16.20 -7.95 8.84
C ILE A 92 14.72 -8.22 9.14
N GLU A 93 14.40 -8.59 10.38
CA GLU A 93 13.03 -8.83 10.82
C GLU A 93 12.18 -7.55 10.70
N ALA A 94 12.72 -6.42 11.19
CA ALA A 94 12.07 -5.12 11.06
C ALA A 94 11.83 -4.70 9.60
N ALA A 95 12.75 -5.01 8.68
CA ALA A 95 12.57 -4.72 7.26
C ALA A 95 11.41 -5.51 6.64
N VAL A 96 11.23 -6.77 7.05
CA VAL A 96 10.09 -7.59 6.61
C VAL A 96 8.78 -7.00 7.14
N ASP A 97 8.72 -6.63 8.41
CA ASP A 97 7.54 -6.01 9.04
C ASP A 97 7.26 -4.59 8.51
N ALA A 98 8.28 -3.92 7.98
CA ALA A 98 8.14 -2.63 7.29
C ALA A 98 7.60 -2.75 5.85
N GLY A 99 7.44 -3.98 5.34
CA GLY A 99 6.97 -4.23 3.99
C GLY A 99 8.02 -3.93 2.91
N VAL A 100 9.30 -3.89 3.26
CA VAL A 100 10.38 -3.77 2.28
C VAL A 100 10.34 -5.00 1.36
N SER A 101 10.33 -4.76 0.05
CA SER A 101 10.09 -5.83 -0.93
C SER A 101 11.33 -6.73 -1.12
N ALA A 102 12.52 -6.16 -0.95
CA ALA A 102 13.77 -6.91 -0.84
C ALA A 102 14.75 -6.17 0.09
N TYR A 103 15.32 -6.88 1.06
CA TYR A 103 16.38 -6.37 1.93
C TYR A 103 17.61 -7.25 1.74
N VAL A 104 18.70 -6.67 1.27
CA VAL A 104 19.87 -7.42 0.78
C VAL A 104 21.11 -6.99 1.54
N VAL A 105 21.64 -7.93 2.31
CA VAL A 105 22.92 -7.82 3.01
C VAL A 105 24.05 -8.22 2.04
N ASP A 106 25.24 -7.63 2.22
CA ASP A 106 26.44 -7.71 1.32
C ASP A 106 26.47 -6.65 0.19
N GLY A 107 25.73 -5.55 0.37
CA GLY A 107 25.74 -4.42 -0.55
C GLY A 107 25.28 -4.76 -1.97
N LEU A 108 25.46 -3.80 -2.87
CA LEU A 108 24.98 -3.90 -4.25
C LEU A 108 26.13 -4.24 -5.22
N ARG A 109 25.93 -5.30 -6.03
CA ARG A 109 26.78 -5.67 -7.18
C ARG A 109 25.97 -5.64 -8.46
N GLN A 110 26.57 -5.22 -9.56
CA GLN A 110 25.93 -5.05 -10.86
C GLN A 110 25.14 -6.29 -11.29
N GLU A 111 25.74 -7.49 -11.18
CA GLU A 111 25.07 -8.73 -11.59
C GLU A 111 23.86 -9.12 -10.72
N ARG A 112 23.75 -8.56 -9.51
CA ARG A 112 22.67 -8.88 -8.56
C ARG A 112 21.48 -7.92 -8.67
N VAL A 113 21.64 -6.75 -9.28
CA VAL A 113 20.60 -5.71 -9.30
C VAL A 113 19.32 -6.22 -9.95
N LYS A 114 19.42 -6.73 -11.18
CA LYS A 114 18.27 -7.21 -11.94
C LYS A 114 17.46 -8.30 -11.21
N PRO A 115 18.06 -9.43 -10.75
CA PRO A 115 17.27 -10.46 -10.08
C PRO A 115 16.65 -9.99 -8.77
N ILE A 116 17.32 -9.10 -8.02
CA ILE A 116 16.77 -8.53 -6.78
C ILE A 116 15.59 -7.58 -7.09
N LEU A 117 15.71 -6.77 -8.14
CA LEU A 117 14.64 -5.88 -8.60
C LEU A 117 13.41 -6.68 -9.04
N ASP A 118 13.62 -7.71 -9.86
CA ASP A 118 12.56 -8.61 -10.34
C ASP A 118 11.84 -9.28 -9.15
N MET A 119 12.61 -9.75 -8.14
CA MET A 119 12.08 -10.30 -6.90
C MET A 119 11.27 -9.26 -6.11
N ALA A 120 11.79 -8.05 -5.93
CA ALA A 120 11.13 -6.97 -5.21
C ALA A 120 9.77 -6.62 -5.86
N ILE A 121 9.75 -6.45 -7.18
CA ILE A 121 8.52 -6.18 -7.94
C ILE A 121 7.52 -7.31 -7.78
N SER A 122 7.96 -8.56 -7.92
CA SER A 122 7.10 -9.74 -7.77
C SER A 122 6.48 -9.83 -6.38
N ARG A 123 7.30 -9.65 -5.33
CA ARG A 123 6.85 -9.69 -3.93
C ARG A 123 5.88 -8.57 -3.62
N PHE A 124 6.18 -7.33 -4.05
CA PHE A 124 5.28 -6.19 -3.87
C PHE A 124 3.93 -6.43 -4.54
N ASN A 125 3.93 -6.96 -5.77
CA ASN A 125 2.70 -7.26 -6.50
C ASN A 125 1.89 -8.36 -5.83
N ALA A 126 2.54 -9.42 -5.33
CA ALA A 126 1.88 -10.49 -4.59
C ALA A 126 1.24 -9.97 -3.29
N PHE A 127 2.00 -9.23 -2.48
CA PHE A 127 1.51 -8.66 -1.23
C PHE A 127 0.38 -7.65 -1.47
N SER A 128 0.53 -6.78 -2.48
CA SER A 128 -0.51 -5.82 -2.85
C SER A 128 -1.80 -6.48 -3.35
N ARG A 129 -1.72 -7.64 -4.01
CA ARG A 129 -2.91 -8.44 -4.38
C ARG A 129 -3.60 -8.97 -3.13
N MET A 130 -2.86 -9.63 -2.24
CA MET A 130 -3.40 -10.18 -0.99
C MET A 130 -4.03 -9.09 -0.11
N ALA A 131 -3.38 -7.92 -0.01
CA ALA A 131 -3.91 -6.80 0.77
C ALA A 131 -5.22 -6.25 0.17
N ARG A 132 -5.35 -6.19 -1.17
CA ARG A 132 -6.60 -5.79 -1.82
C ARG A 132 -7.71 -6.81 -1.62
N GLU A 133 -7.42 -8.10 -1.78
CA GLU A 133 -8.38 -9.18 -1.54
C GLU A 133 -8.88 -9.16 -0.09
N LEU A 134 -7.97 -8.97 0.88
CA LEU A 134 -8.33 -8.83 2.29
C LEU A 134 -9.24 -7.63 2.55
N GLU A 135 -8.95 -6.49 1.93
CA GLU A 135 -9.76 -5.28 2.05
C GLU A 135 -11.15 -5.46 1.42
N GLU A 136 -11.23 -6.11 0.27
CA GLU A 136 -12.50 -6.45 -0.39
C GLU A 136 -13.37 -7.34 0.50
N VAL A 137 -12.80 -8.43 1.03
CA VAL A 137 -13.53 -9.36 1.93
C VAL A 137 -13.97 -8.66 3.23
N ARG A 138 -13.10 -7.84 3.84
CA ARG A 138 -13.47 -7.05 5.03
C ARG A 138 -14.60 -6.07 4.72
N GLY A 139 -14.52 -5.39 3.58
CA GLY A 139 -15.56 -4.50 3.10
C GLY A 139 -16.90 -5.19 2.90
N GLU A 140 -16.92 -6.40 2.34
CA GLU A 140 -18.14 -7.20 2.19
C GLU A 140 -18.76 -7.58 3.54
N LEU A 141 -17.93 -7.99 4.51
CA LEU A 141 -18.41 -8.34 5.85
C LEU A 141 -19.02 -7.12 6.58
N GLU A 142 -18.35 -5.97 6.53
CA GLU A 142 -18.87 -4.74 7.14
C GLU A 142 -20.16 -4.28 6.45
N ASN A 143 -20.21 -4.33 5.11
CA ASN A 143 -21.43 -4.03 4.36
C ASN A 143 -22.61 -4.92 4.79
N ARG A 144 -22.36 -6.23 5.01
CA ARG A 144 -23.40 -7.15 5.48
C ARG A 144 -23.93 -6.77 6.87
N LYS A 145 -23.03 -6.47 7.82
CA LYS A 145 -23.42 -6.02 9.17
C LYS A 145 -24.27 -4.76 9.14
N VAL A 146 -23.89 -3.77 8.33
CA VAL A 146 -24.62 -2.51 8.19
C VAL A 146 -26.01 -2.73 7.57
N ILE A 147 -26.11 -3.58 6.55
CA ILE A 147 -27.38 -3.95 5.93
C ILE A 147 -28.28 -4.67 6.94
N ASP A 148 -27.76 -5.63 7.72
CA ASP A 148 -28.52 -6.34 8.74
C ASP A 148 -29.03 -5.40 9.84
N ARG A 149 -28.20 -4.44 10.28
CA ARG A 149 -28.62 -3.40 11.24
C ARG A 149 -29.71 -2.48 10.67
N ALA A 150 -29.59 -2.07 9.41
CA ALA A 150 -30.58 -1.25 8.72
C ALA A 150 -31.92 -2.00 8.56
N LYS A 151 -31.89 -3.30 8.21
CA LYS A 151 -33.09 -4.14 8.20
C LYS A 151 -33.76 -4.15 9.57
N GLY A 152 -32.99 -4.39 10.64
CA GLY A 152 -33.52 -4.38 12.01
C GLY A 152 -34.21 -3.07 12.41
N ILE A 153 -33.67 -1.92 11.99
CA ILE A 153 -34.31 -0.61 12.20
C ILE A 153 -35.62 -0.51 11.43
N LEU A 154 -35.66 -0.90 10.16
CA LEU A 154 -36.88 -0.88 9.34
C LEU A 154 -37.96 -1.82 9.88
N MET A 155 -37.56 -2.99 10.37
CA MET A 155 -38.46 -3.96 11.01
C MET A 155 -39.10 -3.34 12.26
N LYS A 156 -38.31 -2.73 13.15
CA LYS A 156 -38.81 -2.11 14.39
C LYS A 156 -39.65 -0.85 14.14
N SER A 157 -39.20 0.03 13.26
CA SER A 157 -39.84 1.35 13.03
C SER A 157 -41.07 1.28 12.12
N ARG A 158 -41.12 0.33 11.17
CA ARG A 158 -42.20 0.23 10.17
C ARG A 158 -42.97 -1.09 10.23
N GLY A 159 -42.65 -1.98 11.17
CA GLY A 159 -43.31 -3.28 11.28
C GLY A 159 -43.11 -4.20 10.08
N LEU A 160 -42.02 -4.01 9.34
CA LEU A 160 -41.71 -4.81 8.14
C LEU A 160 -41.17 -6.18 8.52
N SER A 161 -41.42 -7.19 7.68
CA SER A 161 -40.65 -8.43 7.69
C SER A 161 -39.22 -8.17 7.19
N GLU A 162 -38.30 -9.09 7.50
CA GLU A 162 -36.92 -8.99 7.05
C GLU A 162 -36.80 -8.89 5.51
N GLU A 163 -37.55 -9.72 4.78
CA GLU A 163 -37.64 -9.72 3.32
C GLU A 163 -38.14 -8.38 2.76
N ALA A 164 -39.18 -7.81 3.39
CA ALA A 164 -39.74 -6.52 3.00
C ALA A 164 -38.76 -5.38 3.26
N ALA A 165 -38.03 -5.42 4.38
CA ALA A 165 -37.00 -4.45 4.73
C ALA A 165 -35.83 -4.48 3.72
N TYR A 166 -35.35 -5.67 3.36
CA TYR A 166 -34.30 -5.81 2.35
C TYR A 166 -34.76 -5.31 0.97
N THR A 167 -35.98 -5.68 0.56
CA THR A 167 -36.58 -5.20 -0.69
C THR A 167 -36.67 -3.68 -0.73
N LEU A 168 -37.05 -3.04 0.37
CA LEU A 168 -37.12 -1.59 0.49
C LEU A 168 -35.75 -0.93 0.36
N LEU A 169 -34.72 -1.45 1.05
CA LEU A 169 -33.34 -0.96 0.94
C LEU A 169 -32.84 -1.06 -0.51
N ARG A 170 -33.04 -2.22 -1.16
CA ARG A 170 -32.66 -2.46 -2.55
C ARG A 170 -33.37 -1.51 -3.52
N LYS A 171 -34.68 -1.35 -3.38
CA LYS A 171 -35.46 -0.42 -4.23
C LYS A 171 -34.99 1.02 -4.06
N THR A 172 -34.70 1.43 -2.83
CA THR A 172 -34.20 2.79 -2.54
C THR A 172 -32.81 3.01 -3.15
N ALA A 173 -31.93 2.02 -3.04
CA ALA A 173 -30.59 2.06 -3.62
C ALA A 173 -30.63 2.19 -5.16
N MET A 174 -31.49 1.40 -5.82
CA MET A 174 -31.70 1.48 -7.27
C MET A 174 -32.23 2.85 -7.70
N ASN A 175 -33.24 3.38 -6.99
CA ASN A 175 -33.81 4.69 -7.31
C ASN A 175 -32.81 5.85 -7.15
N GLN A 176 -31.81 5.71 -6.28
CA GLN A 176 -30.78 6.71 -6.04
C GLN A 176 -29.47 6.43 -6.80
N ASN A 177 -29.38 5.34 -7.57
CA ASN A 177 -28.16 4.87 -8.22
C ASN A 177 -26.96 4.76 -7.24
N ARG A 178 -27.21 4.21 -6.05
CA ARG A 178 -26.22 4.02 -4.97
C ARG A 178 -26.13 2.55 -4.58
N LYS A 179 -25.07 2.17 -3.86
CA LYS A 179 -24.98 0.80 -3.31
C LYS A 179 -25.97 0.63 -2.17
N ILE A 180 -26.46 -0.60 -1.98
CA ILE A 180 -27.39 -0.94 -0.89
C ILE A 180 -26.74 -0.63 0.47
N SER A 181 -25.45 -0.92 0.62
CA SER A 181 -24.67 -0.60 1.82
C SER A 181 -24.65 0.90 2.13
N ASP A 182 -24.54 1.77 1.13
CA ASP A 182 -24.54 3.23 1.33
C ASP A 182 -25.89 3.73 1.86
N ILE A 183 -26.99 3.17 1.35
CA ILE A 183 -28.34 3.47 1.84
C ILE A 183 -28.53 2.94 3.26
N ALA A 184 -28.12 1.71 3.51
CA ALA A 184 -28.17 1.10 4.84
C ALA A 184 -27.37 1.93 5.86
N GLN A 185 -26.17 2.38 5.50
CA GLN A 185 -25.34 3.25 6.33
C GLN A 185 -26.02 4.58 6.62
N SER A 186 -26.59 5.22 5.58
CA SER A 186 -27.32 6.49 5.73
C SER A 186 -28.49 6.33 6.70
N LEU A 187 -29.22 5.22 6.62
CA LEU A 187 -30.33 4.92 7.53
C LEU A 187 -29.86 4.67 8.96
N VAL A 188 -28.79 3.87 9.15
CA VAL A 188 -28.23 3.58 10.48
C VAL A 188 -27.74 4.87 11.15
N THR A 189 -27.05 5.74 10.40
CA THR A 189 -26.61 7.05 10.90
C THR A 189 -27.79 7.94 11.27
N ALA A 190 -28.81 8.04 10.41
CA ALA A 190 -30.00 8.84 10.69
C ALA A 190 -30.77 8.31 11.93
N ALA A 191 -30.91 7.00 12.06
CA ALA A 191 -31.56 6.38 13.22
C ALA A 191 -30.77 6.59 14.52
N GLY A 192 -29.43 6.63 14.46
CA GLY A 192 -28.58 6.95 15.61
C GLY A 192 -28.75 8.40 16.09
N LEU A 193 -28.97 9.33 15.17
CA LEU A 193 -29.22 10.75 15.49
C LEU A 193 -30.65 11.03 15.99
N LEU A 194 -31.58 10.13 15.70
CA LEU A 194 -33.00 10.24 16.07
C LEU A 194 -33.40 9.31 17.24
N GLY A 195 -32.46 8.49 17.73
CA GLY A 195 -32.64 7.72 18.95
C GLY A 195 -32.71 8.66 20.17
N PRO A 196 -33.32 8.22 21.29
CA PRO A 196 -33.29 9.03 22.51
C PRO A 196 -31.84 9.36 22.85
N ALA A 197 -31.55 10.63 23.15
CA ALA A 197 -30.29 11.00 23.78
C ALA A 197 -30.14 10.07 24.99
N GLU A 198 -29.08 9.29 25.04
CA GLU A 198 -28.74 8.59 26.27
C GLU A 198 -28.45 9.69 27.29
N ASP A 199 -29.42 9.91 28.19
CA ASP A 199 -29.26 10.77 29.36
C ASP A 199 -28.03 10.27 30.14
N GLU A 200 -27.12 11.20 30.45
CA GLU A 200 -25.86 11.01 31.18
C GLU A 200 -26.00 10.25 32.50
#